data_AF-A0A957RZK4-F1
#
_entry.id   AF-A0A957RZK4-F1
#
_cell.length_a   1.000
_cell.length_b   1.000
_cell.length_c   1.000
_cell.angle_alpha   90.00
_cell.angle_beta   90.00
_cell.angle_gamma   90.00
#
_symmetry.space_group_name_H-M   'P 1'
#
loop_
_entity.id
_entity.type
_entity.pdbx_description
1 polymer ?
#
loop_
_entity_poly.entity_id
_entity_poly.type
_entity_poly.pdbx_seq_one_letter_code
_entity_poly.pdbx_strand_id
1 'polypeptide(L)'
;MYALFGHDPFDFWVGRYYVGTFGVLSLIGIFFGVVFYFYQAWIVEGAYNILRARIDPPPVSAGLRLVSANEPGFFWQLIVFSATLAFIGWLLRQVDIARKLEMTYEIPIAFGAVVSSWLTLQWMRPIAMGAWGNGFPLGITHHLDWVSNIGYQYFNFFYNPFHAIGISLLFASTLFLAMHGSAILSTANRPMIKEENVDGYWRNILGYSIGEIGIHRAAFWVGAAAVLFSNLCIFLSGTLVYDWTQFWEWWDKLPIWESAAVATVTAGAVVVWRGRRGRKVDMEAVEYGGRGLEATAVKDPIEVGSLRRLFDIGQVGPVYLGVWGAIAVVAGAAASFFILEDFLFQVGYNPIMFVREFLVLSLNPPAMDYGLGFAPWREGGAWIVATGFLNIAVLAWFMRVYTRARATGLGTHLAWGFAAALFLYFIIYLIRPVLIGNWAQAPGQGFKAILDWTNNVSVQYGNFYYNPFHMLSIFFLLGSTLLLAMHGATIVSTSQYGSHREIEEMMTEGSGTQRAQLFWRWTQGFMVNSRTIHIWCWWFAALTAITGGIGLLLSGTVIFDWYQWAQQIMIVAPIS
;
A
#
# COMPACT_ATOMS: atom_id res chain seq x y z
N MET A 1 -3.08 2.07 40.20
CA MET A 1 -4.39 2.78 40.23
C MET A 1 -5.46 1.98 40.93
N TYR A 2 -5.93 0.84 40.38
CA TYR A 2 -6.98 0.03 41.02
C TYR A 2 -6.60 -0.46 42.43
N ALA A 3 -5.33 -0.86 42.63
CA ALA A 3 -4.82 -1.24 43.96
C ALA A 3 -4.73 -0.08 44.98
N LEU A 4 -4.78 1.18 44.53
CA LEU A 4 -4.66 2.37 45.37
C LEU A 4 -6.01 3.08 45.59
N PHE A 5 -6.91 3.05 44.59
CA PHE A 5 -8.16 3.82 44.60
C PHE A 5 -9.42 2.94 44.50
N GLY A 6 -9.30 1.62 44.32
CA GLY A 6 -10.43 0.70 44.13
C GLY A 6 -11.17 0.84 42.79
N HIS A 7 -10.83 1.86 42.00
CA HIS A 7 -11.31 2.13 40.64
C HIS A 7 -10.22 2.91 39.87
N ASP A 8 -10.37 3.08 38.55
CA ASP A 8 -9.55 4.04 37.80
C ASP A 8 -10.12 5.45 38.03
N PRO A 9 -9.42 6.36 38.74
CA PRO A 9 -9.92 7.71 39.00
C PRO A 9 -10.05 8.55 37.72
N PHE A 10 -9.45 8.11 36.61
CA PHE A 10 -9.51 8.78 35.31
C PHE A 10 -10.52 8.14 34.36
N ASP A 11 -11.40 7.27 34.84
CA ASP A 11 -12.44 6.60 34.05
C ASP A 11 -13.62 7.54 33.71
N PHE A 12 -13.37 8.57 32.90
CA PHE A 12 -14.36 9.54 32.48
C PHE A 12 -14.24 9.93 31.01
N TRP A 13 -15.25 10.64 30.51
CA TRP A 13 -15.29 11.19 29.17
C TRP A 13 -15.21 12.71 29.20
N VAL A 14 -14.45 13.29 28.27
CA VAL A 14 -14.51 14.71 27.95
C VAL A 14 -15.23 14.86 26.61
N GLY A 15 -16.49 15.27 26.68
CA GLY A 15 -17.37 15.32 25.51
C GLY A 15 -17.52 13.94 24.86
N ARG A 16 -16.90 13.74 23.71
CA ARG A 16 -16.96 12.47 22.96
C ARG A 16 -15.77 11.55 23.23
N TYR A 17 -14.70 12.05 23.85
CA TYR A 17 -13.46 11.32 24.06
C TYR A 17 -13.48 10.58 25.39
N TYR A 18 -13.17 9.29 25.35
CA TYR A 18 -12.84 8.55 26.56
C TYR A 18 -11.43 8.94 27.03
N VAL A 19 -11.22 9.30 28.28
CA VAL A 19 -9.87 9.67 28.77
C VAL A 19 -9.17 8.43 29.31
N GLY A 20 -9.57 7.92 30.48
CA GLY A 20 -8.87 6.81 31.15
C GLY A 20 -7.46 7.20 31.61
N THR A 21 -6.82 6.35 32.42
CA THR A 21 -5.44 6.58 32.86
C THR A 21 -4.48 6.81 31.68
N PHE A 22 -4.61 6.02 30.61
CA PHE A 22 -3.72 6.13 29.45
C PHE A 22 -4.04 7.33 28.54
N GLY A 23 -5.26 7.87 28.57
CA GLY A 23 -5.56 9.14 27.91
C GLY A 23 -4.88 10.32 28.58
N VAL A 24 -4.85 10.37 29.91
CA VAL A 24 -4.07 11.39 30.64
C VAL A 24 -2.59 11.31 30.26
N LEU A 25 -2.03 10.10 30.24
CA LEU A 25 -0.65 9.85 29.80
C LEU A 25 -0.40 10.37 28.38
N SER A 26 -1.33 10.08 27.48
CA SER A 26 -1.28 10.53 26.08
C SER A 26 -1.30 12.05 25.97
N LEU A 27 -2.22 12.71 26.68
CA LEU A 27 -2.38 14.15 26.66
C LEU A 27 -1.15 14.88 27.19
N ILE A 28 -0.51 14.37 28.24
CA ILE A 28 0.75 14.91 28.76
C ILE A 28 1.83 14.83 27.67
N GLY A 29 2.02 13.66 27.06
CA GLY A 29 3.00 13.47 25.98
C GLY A 29 2.73 14.37 24.78
N ILE A 30 1.47 14.48 24.34
CA ILE A 30 1.06 15.35 23.23
C ILE A 30 1.34 16.81 23.56
N PHE A 31 0.92 17.29 24.73
CA PHE A 31 1.07 18.69 25.13
C PHE A 31 2.54 19.11 25.11
N PHE A 32 3.41 18.37 25.82
CA PHE A 32 4.83 18.71 25.87
C PHE A 32 5.52 18.53 24.52
N GLY A 33 5.22 17.45 23.79
CA GLY A 33 5.80 17.22 22.46
C GLY A 33 5.46 18.34 21.47
N VAL A 34 4.20 18.78 21.44
CA VAL A 34 3.75 19.89 20.57
C VAL A 34 4.38 21.22 20.99
N VAL A 35 4.43 21.51 22.29
CA VAL A 35 5.07 22.73 22.80
C VAL A 35 6.54 22.79 22.43
N PHE A 36 7.29 21.69 22.64
CA PHE A 36 8.71 21.63 22.29
C PHE A 36 8.94 21.70 20.78
N TYR A 37 8.08 21.07 19.98
CA TYR A 37 8.15 21.15 18.53
C TYR A 37 8.00 22.59 18.04
N PHE A 38 6.94 23.29 18.47
CA PHE A 38 6.71 24.67 18.04
C PHE A 38 7.71 25.64 18.64
N TYR A 39 8.22 25.39 19.85
CA TYR A 39 9.30 26.19 20.41
C TYR A 39 10.57 26.08 19.55
N GLN A 40 10.99 24.86 19.19
CA GLN A 40 12.12 24.65 18.30
C GLN A 40 11.88 25.32 16.93
N ALA A 41 10.75 25.03 16.29
CA ALA A 41 10.47 25.54 14.96
C ALA A 41 10.33 27.08 14.91
N TRP A 42 9.54 27.68 15.80
CA TRP A 42 9.20 29.10 15.72
C TRP A 42 10.18 30.02 16.44
N ILE A 43 10.73 29.58 17.58
CA ILE A 43 11.57 30.44 18.43
C ILE A 43 13.04 30.19 18.15
N VAL A 44 13.47 28.92 18.07
CA VAL A 44 14.89 28.59 17.84
C VAL A 44 15.26 28.77 16.37
N GLU A 45 14.46 28.25 15.45
CA GLU A 45 14.77 28.28 14.00
C GLU A 45 14.15 29.46 13.24
N GLY A 46 13.16 30.14 13.83
CA GLY A 46 12.42 31.21 13.14
C GLY A 46 11.60 30.72 11.92
N ALA A 47 11.28 29.42 11.88
CA ALA A 47 10.56 28.77 10.78
C ALA A 47 9.04 28.71 11.05
N TYR A 48 8.31 29.78 10.69
CA TYR A 48 6.85 29.82 10.85
C TYR A 48 6.07 28.98 9.84
N ASN A 49 6.70 28.63 8.71
CA ASN A 49 6.14 27.67 7.77
C ASN A 49 6.44 26.24 8.24
N ILE A 50 5.41 25.50 8.63
CA ILE A 50 5.54 24.11 9.12
C ILE A 50 6.15 23.16 8.08
N LEU A 51 5.98 23.45 6.78
CA LEU A 51 6.60 22.66 5.72
C LEU A 51 8.12 22.86 5.68
N ARG A 52 8.61 24.01 6.16
CA ARG A 52 10.04 24.35 6.24
C ARG A 52 10.67 23.99 7.59
N ALA A 53 9.85 23.77 8.62
CA ALA A 53 10.33 23.44 9.96
C ALA A 53 11.21 22.19 9.93
N ARG A 54 12.36 22.28 10.59
CA ARG A 54 13.36 21.22 10.72
C ARG A 54 13.58 20.98 12.21
N ILE A 55 13.76 19.74 12.62
CA ILE A 55 14.13 19.42 13.99
C ILE A 55 15.06 18.23 13.89
N ASP A 56 16.36 18.51 13.91
CA ASP A 56 17.38 17.48 13.75
C ASP A 56 17.66 16.74 15.07
N PRO A 57 17.99 15.45 14.99
CA PRO A 57 18.55 14.75 16.15
C PRO A 57 19.91 15.35 16.55
N PRO A 58 20.41 15.04 17.77
CA PRO A 58 21.74 15.43 18.18
C PRO A 58 22.83 14.98 17.19
N PRO A 59 23.97 15.68 17.08
CA PRO A 59 25.08 15.23 16.25
C PRO A 59 25.53 13.81 16.63
N VAL A 60 25.95 13.00 15.66
CA VAL A 60 26.42 11.62 15.89
C VAL A 60 27.55 11.57 16.93
N SER A 61 28.40 12.59 16.97
CA SER A 61 29.48 12.73 17.96
C SER A 61 29.00 12.84 19.42
N ALA A 62 27.73 13.20 19.65
CA ALA A 62 27.15 13.21 20.99
C ALA A 62 26.85 11.79 21.51
N GLY A 63 26.87 10.76 20.64
CA GLY A 63 26.53 9.40 21.02
C GLY A 63 25.11 9.29 21.55
N LEU A 64 24.92 8.49 22.61
CA LEU A 64 23.62 8.28 23.26
C LEU A 64 23.37 9.17 24.49
N ARG A 65 24.16 10.23 24.69
CA ARG A 65 23.95 11.13 25.85
C ARG A 65 22.70 12.00 25.67
N LEU A 66 22.13 12.42 26.79
CA LEU A 66 21.21 13.56 26.81
C LEU A 66 22.03 14.83 26.64
N VAL A 67 21.69 15.63 25.63
CA VAL A 67 22.39 16.90 25.37
C VAL A 67 21.82 18.01 26.26
N SER A 68 22.58 19.07 26.49
CA SER A 68 22.15 20.23 27.29
C SER A 68 21.25 21.17 26.49
N ALA A 69 20.51 22.06 27.16
CA ALA A 69 19.52 22.95 26.51
C ALA A 69 20.09 23.88 25.43
N ASN A 70 21.38 24.19 25.49
CA ASN A 70 22.11 25.02 24.53
C ASN A 70 22.80 24.22 23.42
N GLU A 71 22.64 22.90 23.40
CA GLU A 71 23.29 22.01 22.44
C GLU A 71 22.32 21.57 21.32
N PRO A 72 22.82 21.34 20.08
CA PRO A 72 21.98 20.89 18.98
C PRO A 72 21.29 19.54 19.27
N GLY A 73 20.01 19.45 18.92
CA GLY A 73 19.19 18.24 19.12
C GLY A 73 18.54 18.09 20.49
N PHE A 74 18.68 19.07 21.40
CA PHE A 74 18.03 19.05 22.71
C PHE A 74 16.51 18.91 22.61
N PHE A 75 15.86 19.79 21.86
CA PHE A 75 14.40 19.75 21.68
C PHE A 75 13.96 18.50 20.94
N TRP A 76 14.76 17.98 20.01
CA TRP A 76 14.47 16.68 19.37
C TRP A 76 14.36 15.57 20.41
N GLN A 77 15.30 15.49 21.36
CA GLN A 77 15.24 14.47 22.42
C GLN A 77 13.97 14.62 23.25
N LEU A 78 13.65 15.84 23.71
CA LEU A 78 12.42 16.10 24.47
C LEU A 78 11.16 15.69 23.70
N ILE A 79 11.08 16.06 22.42
CA ILE A 79 9.95 15.70 21.56
C ILE A 79 9.85 14.18 21.43
N VAL A 80 10.97 13.48 21.21
CA VAL A 80 10.99 12.02 21.09
C VAL A 80 10.52 11.34 22.37
N PHE A 81 10.97 11.78 23.55
CA PHE A 81 10.48 11.25 24.82
C PHE A 81 8.98 11.48 24.99
N SER A 82 8.51 12.72 24.78
CA SER A 82 7.11 13.10 24.92
C SER A 82 6.19 12.38 23.93
N ALA A 83 6.60 12.27 22.67
CA ALA A 83 5.86 11.54 21.64
C ALA A 83 5.82 10.04 21.93
N THR A 84 6.90 9.45 22.43
CA THR A 84 6.91 8.02 22.82
C THR A 84 5.90 7.75 23.93
N LEU A 85 5.83 8.63 24.93
CA LEU A 85 4.80 8.58 25.97
C LEU A 85 3.38 8.66 25.38
N ALA A 86 3.19 9.57 24.41
CA ALA A 86 1.92 9.73 23.72
C ALA A 86 1.52 8.47 22.93
N PHE A 87 2.42 7.89 22.14
CA PHE A 87 2.15 6.68 21.36
C PHE A 87 1.79 5.47 22.24
N ILE A 88 2.54 5.25 23.32
CA ILE A 88 2.28 4.14 24.26
C ILE A 88 0.95 4.37 24.99
N GLY A 89 0.71 5.59 25.49
CA GLY A 89 -0.56 5.95 26.11
C GLY A 89 -1.73 5.75 25.15
N TRP A 90 -1.58 6.15 23.89
CA TRP A 90 -2.66 6.05 22.90
C TRP A 90 -2.97 4.60 22.55
N LEU A 91 -1.96 3.75 22.45
CA LEU A 91 -2.11 2.32 22.26
C LEU A 91 -2.86 1.66 23.43
N LEU A 92 -2.43 1.90 24.66
CA LEU A 92 -3.04 1.29 25.85
C LEU A 92 -4.45 1.83 26.09
N ARG A 93 -4.72 3.08 25.71
CA ARG A 93 -6.07 3.64 25.71
C ARG A 93 -7.01 2.89 24.76
N GLN A 94 -6.53 2.48 23.58
CA GLN A 94 -7.33 1.65 22.66
C GLN A 94 -7.61 0.26 23.24
N VAL A 95 -6.66 -0.32 23.99
CA VAL A 95 -6.87 -1.57 24.73
C VAL A 95 -7.99 -1.41 25.76
N ASP A 96 -7.99 -0.34 26.55
CA ASP A 96 -9.03 -0.06 27.53
C ASP A 96 -10.41 0.14 26.89
N ILE A 97 -10.48 0.90 25.79
CA ILE A 97 -11.72 1.10 25.03
C ILE A 97 -12.25 -0.23 24.49
N ALA A 98 -11.38 -1.06 23.90
CA ALA A 98 -11.77 -2.38 23.39
C ALA A 98 -12.37 -3.24 24.50
N ARG A 99 -11.77 -3.26 25.70
CA ARG A 99 -12.29 -3.99 26.86
C ARG A 99 -13.67 -3.50 27.30
N LYS A 100 -13.84 -2.18 27.38
CA LYS A 100 -15.13 -1.57 27.78
C LYS A 100 -16.25 -1.85 26.78
N LEU A 101 -15.90 -2.00 25.51
CA LEU A 101 -16.83 -2.32 24.43
C LEU A 101 -16.90 -3.83 24.14
N GLU A 102 -16.28 -4.68 24.97
CA GLU A 102 -16.24 -6.14 24.81
C GLU A 102 -15.75 -6.59 23.42
N MET A 103 -14.86 -5.81 22.82
CA MET A 103 -14.22 -6.09 21.54
C MET A 103 -12.94 -6.90 21.75
N THR A 104 -12.53 -7.66 20.74
CA THR A 104 -11.17 -8.24 20.71
C THR A 104 -10.13 -7.15 20.34
N TYR A 105 -8.85 -7.51 20.36
CA TYR A 105 -7.73 -6.55 20.41
C TYR A 105 -7.08 -6.25 19.06
N GLU A 106 -7.70 -6.58 17.93
CA GLU A 106 -7.10 -6.38 16.61
C GLU A 106 -6.81 -4.90 16.33
N ILE A 107 -7.69 -3.97 16.77
CA ILE A 107 -7.44 -2.53 16.60
C ILE A 107 -6.16 -2.06 17.32
N PRO A 108 -6.00 -2.26 18.65
CA PRO A 108 -4.75 -1.91 19.31
C PRO A 108 -3.54 -2.70 18.77
N ILE A 109 -3.70 -3.94 18.31
CA ILE A 109 -2.59 -4.67 17.67
C ILE A 109 -2.17 -3.98 16.35
N ALA A 110 -3.11 -3.58 15.50
CA ALA A 110 -2.83 -2.84 14.27
C ALA A 110 -2.11 -1.52 14.55
N PHE A 111 -2.60 -0.76 15.55
CA PHE A 111 -1.95 0.47 15.98
C PHE A 111 -0.56 0.22 16.59
N GLY A 112 -0.39 -0.91 17.28
CA GLY A 112 0.90 -1.37 17.82
C GLY A 112 1.97 -1.55 16.75
N ALA A 113 1.60 -1.95 15.52
CA ALA A 113 2.53 -1.97 14.39
C ALA A 113 3.09 -0.56 14.11
N VAL A 114 2.25 0.48 14.13
CA VAL A 114 2.69 1.88 13.94
C VAL A 114 3.56 2.36 15.10
N VAL A 115 3.20 2.03 16.34
CA VAL A 115 4.04 2.33 17.51
C VAL A 115 5.42 1.66 17.37
N SER A 116 5.47 0.44 16.85
CA SER A 116 6.75 -0.25 16.61
C SER A 116 7.62 0.45 15.56
N SER A 117 7.03 1.13 14.57
CA SER A 117 7.81 1.96 13.62
C SER A 117 8.43 3.17 14.29
N TRP A 118 7.65 3.88 15.12
CA TRP A 118 8.16 4.99 15.91
C TRP A 118 9.33 4.56 16.80
N LEU A 119 9.17 3.44 17.52
CA LEU A 119 10.24 2.88 18.35
C LEU A 119 11.45 2.41 17.53
N THR A 120 11.22 1.81 16.36
CA THR A 120 12.30 1.36 15.49
C THR A 120 13.17 2.53 15.04
N LEU A 121 12.53 3.60 14.54
CA LEU A 121 13.21 4.78 14.00
C LEU A 121 13.88 5.63 15.07
N GLN A 122 13.20 5.87 16.20
CA GLN A 122 13.66 6.84 17.20
C GLN A 122 14.45 6.24 18.34
N TRP A 123 14.34 4.92 18.57
CA TRP A 123 14.97 4.26 19.71
C TRP A 123 15.85 3.10 19.29
N MET A 124 15.28 2.07 18.68
CA MET A 124 16.01 0.82 18.44
C MET A 124 17.19 1.02 17.49
N ARG A 125 16.96 1.69 16.35
CA ARG A 125 18.02 1.95 15.37
C ARG A 125 19.09 2.88 15.92
N PRO A 126 18.78 4.05 16.54
CA PRO A 126 19.80 4.90 17.15
C PRO A 126 20.64 4.21 18.22
N ILE A 127 20.01 3.39 19.07
CA ILE A 127 20.70 2.60 20.09
C ILE A 127 21.62 1.57 19.44
N ALA A 128 21.14 0.82 18.44
CA ALA A 128 21.93 -0.17 17.72
C ALA A 128 23.13 0.45 17.00
N MET A 129 23.01 1.70 16.54
CA MET A 129 24.08 2.45 15.87
C MET A 129 24.92 3.31 16.82
N GLY A 130 24.64 3.28 18.13
CA GLY A 130 25.43 3.96 19.16
C GLY A 130 25.28 5.47 19.24
N ALA A 131 24.31 6.09 18.56
CA ALA A 131 24.07 7.53 18.65
C ALA A 131 22.64 7.96 18.31
N TRP A 132 22.09 8.91 19.09
CA TRP A 132 20.78 9.53 18.81
C TRP A 132 20.72 10.22 17.45
N GLY A 133 21.87 10.67 16.93
CA GLY A 133 22.01 11.25 15.59
C GLY A 133 21.61 10.35 14.43
N ASN A 134 21.47 9.04 14.66
CA ASN A 134 20.91 8.10 13.68
C ASN A 134 19.38 8.01 13.72
N GLY A 135 18.74 8.82 14.57
CA GLY A 135 17.30 8.96 14.67
C GLY A 135 16.72 9.74 13.50
N PHE A 136 15.41 9.61 13.34
CA PHE A 136 14.65 10.28 12.30
C PHE A 136 14.46 11.77 12.65
N PRO A 137 14.81 12.70 11.75
CA PRO A 137 14.54 14.12 11.95
C PRO A 137 13.04 14.41 11.85
N LEU A 138 12.56 15.45 12.53
CA LEU A 138 11.14 15.79 12.58
C LEU A 138 10.88 17.03 11.72
N GLY A 139 9.92 16.95 10.79
CA GLY A 139 9.60 18.01 9.83
C GLY A 139 8.95 17.42 8.57
N ILE A 140 8.10 18.16 7.85
CA ILE A 140 7.34 17.59 6.72
C ILE A 140 8.19 17.44 5.45
N THR A 141 8.96 18.44 5.04
CA THR A 141 9.85 18.25 3.86
C THR A 141 11.14 17.55 4.24
N HIS A 142 11.67 17.89 5.42
CA HIS A 142 12.93 17.35 5.91
C HIS A 142 12.90 15.83 6.13
N HIS A 143 11.76 15.27 6.54
CA HIS A 143 11.65 13.82 6.62
C HIS A 143 11.72 13.14 5.26
N LEU A 144 11.18 13.77 4.21
CA LEU A 144 11.25 13.24 2.85
C LEU A 144 12.68 13.28 2.30
N ASP A 145 13.43 14.33 2.63
CA ASP A 145 14.86 14.40 2.32
C ASP A 145 15.64 13.29 3.02
N TRP A 146 15.35 13.02 4.30
CA TRP A 146 15.97 11.91 5.03
C TRP A 146 15.68 10.56 4.37
N VAL A 147 14.42 10.29 4.00
CA VAL A 147 14.03 9.04 3.31
C VAL A 147 14.77 8.92 1.99
N SER A 148 14.84 10.00 1.20
CA SER A 148 15.61 10.06 -0.05
C SER A 148 17.08 9.70 0.18
N ASN A 149 17.70 10.30 1.18
CA ASN A 149 19.12 10.12 1.49
C ASN A 149 19.44 8.70 1.98
N ILE A 150 18.59 8.10 2.81
CA ILE A 150 18.73 6.70 3.24
C ILE A 150 18.76 5.76 2.04
N GLY A 151 18.03 6.09 0.96
CA GLY A 151 18.07 5.37 -0.31
C GLY A 151 19.47 5.19 -0.89
N TYR A 152 20.35 6.18 -0.67
CA TYR A 152 21.70 6.23 -1.21
C TYR A 152 22.78 5.76 -0.21
N GLN A 153 22.55 5.88 1.10
CA GLN A 153 23.56 5.64 2.14
C GLN A 153 24.04 4.18 2.24
N TYR A 154 23.25 3.21 1.78
CA TYR A 154 23.53 1.77 1.98
C TYR A 154 23.63 0.98 0.67
N PHE A 155 24.21 1.61 -0.37
CA PHE A 155 24.45 1.00 -1.69
C PHE A 155 23.22 0.33 -2.29
N ASN A 156 22.30 1.19 -2.74
CA ASN A 156 21.04 0.86 -3.42
C ASN A 156 19.99 0.18 -2.52
N PHE A 157 19.32 1.00 -1.69
CA PHE A 157 18.24 0.55 -0.80
C PHE A 157 17.07 -0.14 -1.54
N PHE A 158 16.92 0.07 -2.86
CA PHE A 158 15.91 -0.64 -3.65
C PHE A 158 16.20 -2.15 -3.78
N TYR A 159 17.43 -2.60 -3.54
CA TYR A 159 17.77 -4.02 -3.46
C TYR A 159 17.48 -4.64 -2.09
N ASN A 160 16.98 -3.87 -1.12
CA ASN A 160 16.53 -4.42 0.16
C ASN A 160 15.23 -5.24 -0.03
N PRO A 161 15.23 -6.58 0.18
CA PRO A 161 14.05 -7.41 -0.04
C PRO A 161 12.89 -7.05 0.89
N PHE A 162 13.18 -6.59 2.11
CA PHE A 162 12.15 -6.21 3.08
C PHE A 162 11.49 -4.88 2.69
N HIS A 163 12.25 -3.97 2.07
CA HIS A 163 11.69 -2.77 1.47
C HIS A 163 10.78 -3.13 0.29
N ALA A 164 11.22 -4.03 -0.61
CA ALA A 164 10.40 -4.49 -1.73
C ALA A 164 9.09 -5.14 -1.25
N ILE A 165 9.16 -5.99 -0.23
CA ILE A 165 7.96 -6.58 0.41
C ILE A 165 7.08 -5.48 1.02
N GLY A 166 7.64 -4.58 1.84
CA GLY A 166 6.91 -3.50 2.50
C GLY A 166 6.15 -2.62 1.51
N ILE A 167 6.82 -2.15 0.46
CA ILE A 167 6.21 -1.34 -0.60
C ILE A 167 5.15 -2.14 -1.38
N SER A 168 5.41 -3.41 -1.69
CA SER A 168 4.41 -4.27 -2.35
C SER A 168 3.14 -4.40 -1.51
N LEU A 169 3.28 -4.56 -0.19
CA LEU A 169 2.15 -4.64 0.74
C LEU A 169 1.43 -3.30 0.92
N LEU A 170 2.13 -2.16 0.83
CA LEU A 170 1.51 -0.82 0.83
C LEU A 170 0.64 -0.61 -0.42
N PHE A 171 1.15 -0.91 -1.61
CA PHE A 171 0.36 -0.83 -2.83
C PHE A 171 -0.77 -1.86 -2.87
N ALA A 172 -0.52 -3.09 -2.40
CA ALA A 172 -1.56 -4.11 -2.26
C ALA A 172 -2.65 -3.66 -1.28
N SER A 173 -2.28 -2.94 -0.22
CA SER A 173 -3.25 -2.40 0.73
C SER A 173 -4.19 -1.40 0.07
N THR A 174 -3.65 -0.46 -0.71
CA THR A 174 -4.46 0.49 -1.48
C THR A 174 -5.34 -0.20 -2.51
N LEU A 175 -4.83 -1.24 -3.17
CA LEU A 175 -5.62 -2.06 -4.09
C LEU A 175 -6.78 -2.77 -3.38
N PHE A 176 -6.52 -3.44 -2.25
CA PHE A 176 -7.55 -4.14 -1.48
C PHE A 176 -8.59 -3.16 -0.93
N LEU A 177 -8.16 -1.99 -0.47
CA LEU A 177 -9.05 -0.92 -0.04
C LEU A 177 -9.96 -0.45 -1.18
N ALA A 178 -9.39 -0.23 -2.38
CA ALA A 178 -10.14 0.16 -3.56
C ALA A 178 -11.17 -0.90 -3.94
N MET A 179 -10.76 -2.17 -3.97
CA MET A 179 -11.61 -3.30 -4.33
C MET A 179 -12.75 -3.48 -3.34
N HIS A 180 -12.45 -3.54 -2.04
CA HIS A 180 -13.42 -3.71 -0.98
C HIS A 180 -14.38 -2.53 -0.87
N GLY A 181 -13.85 -1.31 -0.74
CA GLY A 181 -14.65 -0.09 -0.67
C GLY A 181 -15.59 0.06 -1.87
N SER A 182 -15.10 -0.24 -3.08
CA SER A 182 -15.93 -0.25 -4.28
C SER A 182 -17.03 -1.31 -4.26
N ALA A 183 -16.73 -2.52 -3.77
CA ALA A 183 -17.70 -3.62 -3.73
C ALA A 183 -18.87 -3.27 -2.82
N ILE A 184 -18.61 -2.83 -1.59
CA ILE A 184 -19.65 -2.45 -0.63
C ILE A 184 -20.44 -1.22 -1.11
N LEU A 185 -19.77 -0.18 -1.65
CA LEU A 185 -20.51 0.96 -2.22
C LEU A 185 -21.39 0.58 -3.41
N SER A 186 -21.02 -0.47 -4.14
CA SER A 186 -21.81 -0.96 -5.27
C SER A 186 -23.10 -1.66 -4.84
N THR A 187 -23.25 -2.03 -3.57
CA THR A 187 -24.50 -2.57 -3.01
C THR A 187 -25.36 -1.47 -2.37
N ALA A 188 -24.83 -0.28 -2.13
CA ALA A 188 -25.55 0.82 -1.48
C ALA A 188 -26.87 1.15 -2.21
N ASN A 189 -27.94 1.34 -1.42
CA ASN A 189 -29.31 1.57 -1.88
C ASN A 189 -29.89 0.46 -2.77
N ARG A 190 -29.43 -0.79 -2.61
CA ARG A 190 -29.93 -1.96 -3.35
C ARG A 190 -30.32 -3.08 -2.37
N PRO A 191 -31.51 -3.03 -1.77
CA PRO A 191 -31.91 -3.95 -0.68
C PRO A 191 -32.01 -5.42 -1.11
N MET A 192 -32.05 -5.69 -2.42
CA MET A 192 -32.11 -7.05 -2.97
C MET A 192 -30.73 -7.68 -3.18
N ILE A 193 -29.64 -6.89 -3.04
CA ILE A 193 -28.27 -7.36 -3.20
C ILE A 193 -27.76 -7.85 -1.84
N LYS A 194 -27.18 -9.03 -1.84
CA LYS A 194 -26.59 -9.69 -0.67
C LYS A 194 -25.12 -10.03 -0.91
N GLU A 195 -24.46 -10.53 0.14
CA GLU A 195 -23.06 -10.98 0.07
C GLU A 195 -22.85 -11.95 -1.10
N GLU A 196 -23.75 -12.91 -1.31
CA GLU A 196 -23.62 -13.92 -2.35
C GLU A 196 -23.56 -13.33 -3.77
N ASN A 197 -24.21 -12.18 -4.00
CA ASN A 197 -24.17 -11.48 -5.28
C ASN A 197 -22.80 -10.84 -5.54
N VAL A 198 -22.19 -10.25 -4.51
CA VAL A 198 -20.84 -9.66 -4.58
C VAL A 198 -19.81 -10.76 -4.78
N ASP A 199 -20.00 -11.86 -4.08
CA ASP A 199 -19.19 -13.06 -4.17
C ASP A 199 -19.20 -13.68 -5.57
N GLY A 200 -20.40 -13.83 -6.15
CA GLY A 200 -20.57 -14.30 -7.54
C GLY A 200 -19.93 -13.35 -8.55
N TYR A 201 -20.04 -12.03 -8.32
CA TYR A 201 -19.38 -11.01 -9.14
C TYR A 201 -17.85 -11.17 -9.15
N TRP A 202 -17.22 -11.34 -7.99
CA TRP A 202 -15.77 -11.54 -7.89
C TRP A 202 -15.32 -12.87 -8.51
N ARG A 203 -16.03 -13.96 -8.27
CA ARG A 203 -15.75 -15.25 -8.92
C ARG A 203 -15.82 -15.15 -10.44
N ASN A 204 -16.79 -14.42 -10.98
CA ASN A 204 -16.91 -14.20 -12.43
C ASN A 204 -15.74 -13.43 -13.04
N ILE A 205 -15.15 -12.51 -12.30
CA ILE A 205 -14.06 -11.66 -12.81
C ILE A 205 -12.70 -12.30 -12.58
N LEU A 206 -12.43 -12.74 -11.35
CA LEU A 206 -11.11 -13.20 -10.90
C LEU A 206 -11.03 -14.72 -10.69
N GLY A 207 -12.16 -15.42 -10.70
CA GLY A 207 -12.23 -16.85 -10.41
C GLY A 207 -12.28 -17.20 -8.94
N TYR A 208 -12.19 -16.24 -8.03
CA TYR A 208 -12.30 -16.45 -6.59
C TYR A 208 -12.95 -15.24 -5.92
N SER A 209 -13.68 -15.49 -4.84
CA SER A 209 -14.07 -14.45 -3.88
C SER A 209 -13.54 -14.84 -2.51
N ILE A 210 -12.97 -13.86 -1.82
CA ILE A 210 -12.42 -14.03 -0.48
C ILE A 210 -13.51 -13.90 0.62
N GLY A 211 -14.71 -13.42 0.26
CA GLY A 211 -15.83 -13.21 1.19
C GLY A 211 -15.64 -11.98 2.10
N GLU A 212 -16.71 -11.57 2.79
CA GLU A 212 -16.66 -10.36 3.62
C GLU A 212 -15.73 -10.54 4.82
N ILE A 213 -15.83 -11.60 5.63
CA ILE A 213 -14.91 -11.77 6.76
C ILE A 213 -13.44 -12.01 6.32
N GLY A 214 -13.24 -12.71 5.20
CA GLY A 214 -11.92 -13.05 4.70
C GLY A 214 -11.12 -11.81 4.27
N ILE A 215 -11.75 -10.85 3.58
CA ILE A 215 -11.08 -9.60 3.19
C ILE A 215 -10.69 -8.76 4.41
N HIS A 216 -11.49 -8.72 5.48
CA HIS A 216 -11.16 -7.96 6.69
C HIS A 216 -9.98 -8.57 7.47
N ARG A 217 -9.89 -9.90 7.54
CA ARG A 217 -8.73 -10.59 8.13
C ARG A 217 -7.47 -10.32 7.31
N ALA A 218 -7.57 -10.41 5.97
CA ALA A 218 -6.45 -10.10 5.09
C ALA A 218 -6.03 -8.63 5.21
N ALA A 219 -6.99 -7.70 5.22
CA ALA A 219 -6.80 -6.27 5.37
C ALA A 219 -6.00 -5.91 6.64
N PHE A 220 -6.40 -6.47 7.78
CA PHE A 220 -5.70 -6.30 9.05
C PHE A 220 -4.24 -6.75 8.96
N TRP A 221 -4.01 -7.99 8.53
CA TRP A 221 -2.66 -8.57 8.50
C TRP A 221 -1.75 -7.95 7.45
N VAL A 222 -2.26 -7.66 6.25
CA VAL A 222 -1.50 -7.05 5.16
C VAL A 222 -1.08 -5.63 5.55
N GLY A 223 -1.99 -4.84 6.12
CA GLY A 223 -1.67 -3.48 6.57
C GLY A 223 -0.65 -3.48 7.71
N ALA A 224 -0.80 -4.36 8.71
CA ALA A 224 0.19 -4.50 9.79
C ALA A 224 1.55 -4.99 9.28
N ALA A 225 1.56 -5.99 8.38
CA ALA A 225 2.79 -6.54 7.81
C ALA A 225 3.53 -5.50 6.96
N ALA A 226 2.85 -4.65 6.20
CA ALA A 226 3.47 -3.56 5.44
C ALA A 226 4.36 -2.68 6.35
N VAL A 227 3.86 -2.37 7.55
CA VAL A 227 4.57 -1.58 8.56
C VAL A 227 5.73 -2.38 9.18
N LEU A 228 5.52 -3.63 9.57
CA LEU A 228 6.55 -4.46 10.20
C LEU A 228 7.73 -4.77 9.27
N PHE A 229 7.46 -5.02 7.97
CA PHE A 229 8.52 -5.19 6.98
C PHE A 229 9.28 -3.88 6.71
N SER A 230 8.59 -2.73 6.76
CA SER A 230 9.24 -1.41 6.69
C SER A 230 10.14 -1.17 7.90
N ASN A 231 9.77 -1.64 9.09
CA ASN A 231 10.63 -1.57 10.28
C ASN A 231 11.89 -2.41 10.10
N LEU A 232 11.73 -3.64 9.61
CA LEU A 232 12.86 -4.54 9.37
C LEU A 232 13.82 -3.96 8.34
N CYS A 233 13.30 -3.38 7.25
CA CYS A 233 14.15 -2.84 6.18
C CYS A 233 15.02 -1.67 6.67
N ILE A 234 14.45 -0.75 7.45
CA ILE A 234 15.17 0.41 8.00
C ILE A 234 16.10 0.00 9.15
N PHE A 235 15.65 -0.90 10.03
CA PHE A 235 16.46 -1.33 11.16
C PHE A 235 17.74 -2.02 10.70
N LEU A 236 17.65 -2.96 9.75
CA LEU A 236 18.80 -3.72 9.27
C LEU A 236 19.81 -2.84 8.51
N SER A 237 19.33 -1.79 7.86
CA SER A 237 20.15 -0.89 7.04
C SER A 237 21.03 0.01 7.91
N GLY A 238 22.34 -0.25 7.86
CA GLY A 238 23.36 0.43 8.67
C GLY A 238 23.61 -0.16 10.05
N THR A 239 22.88 -1.21 10.46
CA THR A 239 23.16 -1.95 11.69
C THR A 239 23.82 -3.30 11.39
N LEU A 240 23.18 -4.09 10.53
CA LEU A 240 23.61 -5.44 10.16
C LEU A 240 23.97 -5.55 8.68
N VAL A 241 23.35 -4.73 7.82
CA VAL A 241 23.61 -4.70 6.38
C VAL A 241 24.09 -3.30 6.00
N TYR A 242 25.29 -3.23 5.43
CA TYR A 242 25.93 -1.99 5.01
C TYR A 242 25.95 -1.82 3.49
N ASP A 243 25.72 -2.91 2.75
CA ASP A 243 25.64 -2.94 1.29
C ASP A 243 24.58 -3.96 0.85
N TRP A 244 23.48 -3.45 0.29
CA TRP A 244 22.38 -4.30 -0.20
C TRP A 244 22.67 -4.95 -1.56
N THR A 245 23.67 -4.47 -2.30
CA THR A 245 24.16 -5.15 -3.51
C THR A 245 24.95 -6.40 -3.11
N GLN A 246 25.87 -6.26 -2.16
CA GLN A 246 26.64 -7.39 -1.63
C GLN A 246 25.74 -8.45 -0.96
N PHE A 247 24.64 -8.02 -0.32
CA PHE A 247 23.67 -8.95 0.28
C PHE A 247 23.19 -10.03 -0.69
N TRP A 248 23.15 -9.77 -2.00
CA TRP A 248 22.68 -10.73 -3.00
C TRP A 248 23.77 -11.65 -3.57
N GLU A 249 25.05 -11.50 -3.21
CA GLU A 249 26.13 -12.34 -3.75
C GLU A 249 25.90 -13.85 -3.50
N TRP A 250 25.18 -14.24 -2.46
CA TRP A 250 24.87 -15.65 -2.21
C TRP A 250 23.93 -16.23 -3.26
N TRP A 251 23.03 -15.41 -3.85
CA TRP A 251 22.11 -15.84 -4.91
C TRP A 251 22.89 -16.31 -6.14
N ASP A 252 23.90 -15.54 -6.54
CA ASP A 252 24.78 -15.90 -7.66
C ASP A 252 25.61 -17.16 -7.41
N LYS A 253 25.89 -17.46 -6.15
CA LYS A 253 26.69 -18.62 -5.73
C LYS A 253 25.85 -19.88 -5.49
N LEU A 254 24.52 -19.84 -5.68
CA LEU A 254 23.69 -21.01 -5.48
C LEU A 254 24.02 -22.11 -6.51
N PRO A 255 24.28 -23.37 -6.07
CA PRO A 255 24.55 -24.49 -6.98
C PRO A 255 23.39 -24.81 -7.94
N ILE A 256 22.19 -24.27 -7.69
CA ILE A 256 21.02 -24.47 -8.57
C ILE A 256 21.20 -23.86 -9.97
N TRP A 257 22.14 -22.92 -10.12
CA TRP A 257 22.48 -22.30 -11.39
C TRP A 257 23.47 -23.12 -12.21
N GLU A 258 24.03 -24.19 -11.64
CA GLU A 258 24.87 -25.14 -12.36
C GLU A 258 24.02 -26.21 -13.06
N SER A 259 24.46 -26.61 -14.26
CA SER A 259 23.75 -27.43 -15.26
C SER A 259 23.09 -28.75 -14.78
N ALA A 260 23.38 -29.24 -13.56
CA ALA A 260 22.82 -30.46 -13.01
C ALA A 260 21.53 -30.28 -12.17
N ALA A 261 21.13 -29.04 -11.83
CA ALA A 261 20.02 -28.80 -10.88
C ALA A 261 18.67 -28.43 -11.55
N VAL A 262 18.64 -28.28 -12.87
CA VAL A 262 17.43 -27.90 -13.63
C VAL A 262 16.33 -28.99 -13.57
N ALA A 263 16.70 -30.24 -13.26
CA ALA A 263 15.74 -31.34 -13.12
C ALA A 263 14.82 -31.21 -11.90
N THR A 264 15.21 -30.43 -10.87
CA THR A 264 14.53 -30.46 -9.56
C THR A 264 13.45 -29.39 -9.41
N VAL A 265 13.51 -28.29 -10.17
CA VAL A 265 12.55 -27.17 -10.06
C VAL A 265 11.21 -27.48 -10.73
N THR A 266 11.20 -28.36 -11.73
CA THR A 266 9.98 -28.78 -12.46
C THR A 266 9.04 -29.63 -11.61
N ALA A 267 9.53 -30.24 -10.52
CA ALA A 267 8.72 -31.13 -9.67
C ALA A 267 7.88 -30.40 -8.60
N GLY A 268 8.24 -29.16 -8.24
CA GLY A 268 7.55 -28.39 -7.19
C GLY A 268 6.20 -27.80 -7.61
N ALA A 269 6.01 -27.54 -8.91
CA ALA A 269 4.81 -26.89 -9.44
C ALA A 269 3.55 -27.79 -9.46
N VAL A 270 3.67 -29.09 -9.17
CA VAL A 270 2.57 -30.05 -9.28
C VAL A 270 1.87 -30.34 -7.93
N VAL A 271 2.33 -29.77 -6.81
CA VAL A 271 1.88 -30.21 -5.46
C VAL A 271 0.83 -29.31 -4.78
N VAL A 272 0.08 -28.46 -5.51
CA VAL A 272 -1.05 -27.70 -4.90
C VAL A 272 -2.39 -27.83 -5.66
N TRP A 273 -2.57 -28.87 -6.48
CA TRP A 273 -3.88 -29.09 -7.11
C TRP A 273 -4.42 -30.50 -6.89
N ARG A 274 -4.74 -30.79 -5.63
CA ARG A 274 -5.75 -31.78 -5.27
C ARG A 274 -7.04 -31.08 -4.83
N GLY A 275 -7.64 -30.31 -5.75
CA GLY A 275 -9.00 -29.84 -5.59
C GLY A 275 -9.95 -31.03 -5.67
N ARG A 276 -10.82 -31.20 -4.67
CA ARG A 276 -11.95 -32.14 -4.79
C ARG A 276 -13.02 -31.43 -5.62
N ARG A 277 -13.62 -32.14 -6.60
CA ARG A 277 -14.80 -31.60 -7.31
C ARG A 277 -15.86 -31.23 -6.28
N GLY A 278 -16.23 -29.95 -6.26
CA GLY A 278 -17.27 -29.43 -5.36
C GLY A 278 -18.63 -30.05 -5.70
N ARG A 279 -19.60 -29.89 -4.80
CA ARG A 279 -20.99 -30.22 -5.11
C ARG A 279 -21.44 -29.35 -6.29
N LYS A 280 -22.22 -29.91 -7.21
CA LYS A 280 -22.92 -29.13 -8.24
C LYS A 280 -23.87 -28.18 -7.52
N VAL A 281 -23.55 -26.89 -7.50
CA VAL A 281 -24.44 -25.83 -7.01
C VAL A 281 -25.36 -25.45 -8.16
N ASP A 282 -26.63 -25.23 -7.88
CA ASP A 282 -27.56 -24.67 -8.85
C ASP A 282 -27.23 -23.17 -9.05
N MET A 283 -26.44 -22.91 -10.09
CA MET A 283 -25.86 -21.60 -10.37
C MET A 283 -26.93 -20.56 -10.75
N GLU A 284 -28.06 -21.01 -11.27
CA GLU A 284 -29.15 -20.15 -11.74
C GLU A 284 -29.92 -19.53 -10.58
N ALA A 285 -30.06 -20.28 -9.49
CA ALA A 285 -30.76 -19.90 -8.27
C ALA A 285 -29.90 -19.13 -7.25
N VAL A 286 -28.59 -19.43 -7.16
CA VAL A 286 -27.74 -18.94 -6.05
C VAL A 286 -26.94 -17.68 -6.40
N GLU A 287 -26.55 -17.47 -7.67
CA GLU A 287 -25.56 -16.44 -8.01
C GLU A 287 -26.04 -15.36 -9.01
N TYR A 288 -27.05 -15.62 -9.85
CA TYR A 288 -27.34 -14.77 -11.03
C TYR A 288 -28.81 -14.40 -11.31
N GLY A 289 -29.76 -14.77 -10.45
CA GLY A 289 -31.18 -14.45 -10.68
C GLY A 289 -31.69 -14.86 -12.07
N GLY A 290 -31.21 -15.99 -12.60
CA GLY A 290 -31.62 -16.50 -13.91
C GLY A 290 -31.05 -15.81 -15.16
N ARG A 291 -30.01 -14.97 -15.08
CA ARG A 291 -29.45 -14.29 -16.27
C ARG A 291 -27.94 -14.48 -16.45
N GLY A 292 -27.53 -15.03 -17.59
CA GLY A 292 -26.24 -14.73 -18.21
C GLY A 292 -25.05 -15.64 -17.88
N LEU A 293 -25.19 -16.94 -18.16
CA LEU A 293 -24.11 -17.93 -18.10
C LEU A 293 -23.64 -18.44 -19.49
N GLU A 294 -24.20 -17.94 -20.59
CA GLU A 294 -23.91 -18.46 -21.93
C GLU A 294 -22.41 -18.38 -22.31
N ALA A 295 -21.69 -17.36 -21.82
CA ALA A 295 -20.28 -17.12 -22.11
C ALA A 295 -19.31 -17.44 -20.94
N THR A 296 -19.72 -18.33 -20.03
CA THR A 296 -18.87 -18.80 -18.91
C THR A 296 -17.87 -19.84 -19.40
N ALA A 297 -16.56 -19.57 -19.22
CA ALA A 297 -15.48 -20.43 -19.70
C ALA A 297 -15.18 -21.60 -18.75
N VAL A 298 -15.20 -21.35 -17.43
CA VAL A 298 -15.05 -22.40 -16.40
C VAL A 298 -16.38 -22.53 -15.67
N LYS A 299 -17.10 -23.63 -15.91
CA LYS A 299 -18.47 -23.83 -15.42
C LYS A 299 -18.53 -24.58 -14.09
N ASP A 300 -17.65 -25.55 -13.88
CA ASP A 300 -17.63 -26.38 -12.68
C ASP A 300 -16.74 -25.74 -11.60
N PRO A 301 -17.29 -25.38 -10.43
CA PRO A 301 -16.51 -24.86 -9.33
C PRO A 301 -15.59 -25.94 -8.71
N ILE A 302 -14.45 -25.49 -8.20
CA ILE A 302 -13.46 -26.31 -7.50
C ILE A 302 -13.42 -25.87 -6.03
N GLU A 303 -13.40 -26.84 -5.13
CA GLU A 303 -13.21 -26.57 -3.69
C GLU A 303 -11.74 -26.71 -3.30
N VAL A 304 -11.17 -25.62 -2.80
CA VAL A 304 -9.79 -25.54 -2.34
C VAL A 304 -9.76 -25.45 -0.81
N GLY A 305 -9.35 -26.55 -0.18
CA GLY A 305 -9.40 -26.68 1.29
C GLY A 305 -8.49 -25.70 2.05
N SER A 306 -7.37 -25.27 1.48
CA SER A 306 -6.49 -24.26 2.09
C SER A 306 -7.15 -22.88 2.13
N LEU A 307 -7.80 -22.46 1.03
CA LEU A 307 -8.55 -21.20 0.97
C LEU A 307 -9.71 -21.21 1.96
N ARG A 308 -10.46 -22.32 2.04
CA ARG A 308 -11.53 -22.48 3.03
C ARG A 308 -11.04 -22.35 4.48
N ARG A 309 -9.85 -22.88 4.80
CA ARG A 309 -9.29 -22.76 6.16
C ARG A 309 -8.82 -21.34 6.47
N LEU A 310 -8.34 -20.62 5.47
CA LEU A 310 -7.74 -19.29 5.65
C LEU A 310 -8.80 -18.17 5.64
N PHE A 311 -9.82 -18.30 4.77
CA PHE A 311 -10.79 -17.25 4.46
C PHE A 311 -12.25 -17.68 4.59
N ASP A 312 -12.53 -18.88 5.12
CA ASP A 312 -13.87 -19.50 5.24
C ASP A 312 -14.56 -19.83 3.88
N ILE A 313 -14.07 -19.28 2.76
CA ILE A 313 -14.53 -19.58 1.39
C ILE A 313 -13.45 -20.33 0.60
N GLY A 314 -13.78 -21.54 0.14
CA GLY A 314 -12.91 -22.41 -0.67
C GLY A 314 -13.27 -22.51 -2.15
N GLN A 315 -14.41 -21.96 -2.56
CA GLN A 315 -14.94 -22.11 -3.90
C GLN A 315 -14.18 -21.24 -4.92
N VAL A 316 -13.58 -21.88 -5.91
CA VAL A 316 -12.97 -21.27 -7.09
C VAL A 316 -13.85 -21.55 -8.31
N GLY A 317 -14.17 -20.51 -9.07
CA GLY A 317 -15.08 -20.57 -10.20
C GLY A 317 -16.57 -20.54 -9.79
N PRO A 318 -17.47 -20.31 -10.76
CA PRO A 318 -17.23 -20.27 -12.19
C PRO A 318 -16.58 -18.96 -12.66
N VAL A 319 -15.91 -19.00 -13.81
CA VAL A 319 -15.26 -17.83 -14.43
C VAL A 319 -16.01 -17.43 -15.70
N TYR A 320 -16.57 -16.22 -15.68
CA TYR A 320 -17.19 -15.62 -16.86
C TYR A 320 -16.12 -15.04 -17.79
N LEU A 321 -16.12 -15.38 -19.07
CA LEU A 321 -15.17 -14.79 -20.03
C LEU A 321 -15.82 -13.63 -20.80
N GLY A 322 -16.87 -13.92 -21.57
CA GLY A 322 -17.51 -12.93 -22.46
C GLY A 322 -16.57 -12.33 -23.51
N VAL A 323 -17.10 -11.43 -24.36
CA VAL A 323 -16.31 -10.76 -25.40
C VAL A 323 -15.18 -9.91 -24.80
N TRP A 324 -15.49 -9.07 -23.81
CA TRP A 324 -14.49 -8.18 -23.21
C TRP A 324 -13.38 -8.94 -22.47
N GLY A 325 -13.72 -10.04 -21.78
CA GLY A 325 -12.70 -10.89 -21.15
C GLY A 325 -11.87 -11.65 -22.17
N ALA A 326 -12.47 -12.13 -23.26
CA ALA A 326 -11.72 -12.78 -24.34
C ALA A 326 -10.72 -11.81 -25.00
N ILE A 327 -11.15 -10.59 -25.34
CA ILE A 327 -10.27 -9.55 -25.88
C ILE A 327 -9.13 -9.24 -24.90
N ALA A 328 -9.45 -9.06 -23.62
CA ALA A 328 -8.45 -8.76 -22.60
C ALA A 328 -7.41 -9.87 -22.44
N VAL A 329 -7.84 -11.14 -22.41
CA VAL A 329 -6.95 -12.30 -22.29
C VAL A 329 -6.08 -12.47 -23.53
N VAL A 330 -6.65 -12.36 -24.74
CA VAL A 330 -5.88 -12.50 -25.98
C VAL A 330 -4.85 -11.38 -26.13
N ALA A 331 -5.25 -10.12 -25.91
CA ALA A 331 -4.33 -8.99 -25.97
C ALA A 331 -3.27 -9.05 -24.87
N GLY A 332 -3.65 -9.41 -23.64
CA GLY A 332 -2.72 -9.60 -22.53
C GLY A 332 -1.71 -10.71 -22.80
N ALA A 333 -2.16 -11.85 -23.35
CA ALA A 333 -1.29 -12.95 -23.73
C ALA A 333 -0.32 -12.55 -24.85
N ALA A 334 -0.75 -11.76 -25.84
CA ALA A 334 0.13 -11.21 -26.86
C ALA A 334 1.19 -10.27 -26.27
N ALA A 335 0.80 -9.34 -25.38
CA ALA A 335 1.73 -8.46 -24.68
C ALA A 335 2.77 -9.26 -23.87
N SER A 336 2.31 -10.23 -23.06
CA SER A 336 3.20 -11.11 -22.30
C SER A 336 4.12 -11.93 -23.20
N PHE A 337 3.63 -12.44 -24.33
CA PHE A 337 4.45 -13.16 -25.30
C PHE A 337 5.60 -12.30 -25.82
N PHE A 338 5.34 -11.06 -26.26
CA PHE A 338 6.39 -10.18 -26.76
C PHE A 338 7.42 -9.80 -25.68
N ILE A 339 6.96 -9.56 -24.44
CA ILE A 339 7.87 -9.27 -23.31
C ILE A 339 8.76 -10.48 -23.01
N LEU A 340 8.17 -11.67 -22.85
CA LEU A 340 8.90 -12.88 -22.48
C LEU A 340 9.80 -13.38 -23.61
N GLU A 341 9.41 -13.19 -24.86
CA GLU A 341 10.25 -13.51 -26.03
C GLU A 341 11.50 -12.62 -26.06
N ASP A 342 11.36 -11.32 -25.79
CA ASP A 342 12.50 -10.41 -25.74
C ASP A 342 13.44 -10.73 -24.57
N PHE A 343 12.88 -11.11 -23.41
CA PHE A 343 13.66 -11.58 -22.26
C PHE A 343 14.46 -12.84 -22.61
N LEU A 344 13.84 -13.81 -23.30
CA LEU A 344 14.52 -15.02 -23.76
C LEU A 344 15.64 -14.69 -24.75
N PHE A 345 15.41 -13.74 -25.66
CA PHE A 345 16.41 -13.31 -26.62
C PHE A 345 17.65 -12.72 -25.94
N GLN A 346 17.49 -11.91 -24.89
CA GLN A 346 18.59 -11.29 -24.14
C GLN A 346 19.54 -12.32 -23.51
N VAL A 347 19.03 -13.48 -23.14
CA VAL A 347 19.82 -14.58 -22.55
C VAL A 347 20.19 -15.67 -23.58
N GLY A 348 20.09 -15.37 -24.87
CA GLY A 348 20.41 -16.32 -25.95
C GLY A 348 19.54 -17.58 -25.93
N TYR A 349 18.28 -17.46 -25.48
CA TYR A 349 17.32 -18.56 -25.28
C TYR A 349 17.80 -19.65 -24.30
N ASN A 350 18.72 -19.33 -23.39
CA ASN A 350 19.15 -20.25 -22.34
C ASN A 350 18.12 -20.24 -21.18
N PRO A 351 17.41 -21.35 -20.92
CA PRO A 351 16.37 -21.39 -19.88
C PRO A 351 16.91 -21.23 -18.46
N ILE A 352 18.18 -21.62 -18.21
CA ILE A 352 18.82 -21.46 -16.89
C ILE A 352 19.06 -19.97 -16.62
N MET A 353 19.66 -19.29 -17.60
CA MET A 353 19.92 -17.86 -17.51
C MET A 353 18.62 -17.06 -17.46
N PHE A 354 17.60 -17.46 -18.22
CA PHE A 354 16.27 -16.85 -18.17
C PHE A 354 15.69 -16.85 -16.75
N VAL A 355 15.72 -17.99 -16.04
CA VAL A 355 15.21 -18.08 -14.67
C VAL A 355 16.09 -17.31 -13.69
N ARG A 356 17.42 -17.41 -13.83
CA ARG A 356 18.38 -16.72 -12.95
C ARG A 356 18.27 -15.20 -13.05
N GLU A 357 18.14 -14.67 -14.26
CA GLU A 357 18.16 -13.24 -14.56
C GLU A 357 16.76 -12.64 -14.70
N PHE A 358 15.69 -13.42 -14.56
CA PHE A 358 14.31 -13.00 -14.81
C PHE A 358 13.92 -11.64 -14.22
N LEU A 359 14.41 -11.33 -13.01
CA LEU A 359 14.10 -10.07 -12.32
C LEU A 359 14.86 -8.85 -12.88
N VAL A 360 15.96 -9.06 -13.60
CA VAL A 360 16.79 -8.00 -14.20
C VAL A 360 16.57 -7.84 -15.70
N LEU A 361 15.98 -8.83 -16.38
CA LEU A 361 15.61 -8.74 -17.80
C LEU A 361 14.54 -7.65 -18.01
N SER A 362 14.63 -6.97 -19.15
CA SER A 362 13.69 -5.90 -19.47
C SER A 362 13.50 -5.67 -20.97
N LEU A 363 12.27 -5.36 -21.37
CA LEU A 363 11.94 -4.88 -22.71
C LEU A 363 11.86 -3.35 -22.61
N ASN A 364 12.80 -2.64 -23.23
CA ASN A 364 12.96 -1.19 -23.04
C ASN A 364 12.29 -0.40 -24.18
N PRO A 365 11.79 0.83 -23.91
CA PRO A 365 11.30 1.71 -24.96
C PRO A 365 12.43 2.11 -25.94
N PRO A 366 12.08 2.64 -27.13
CA PRO A 366 13.05 3.22 -28.05
C PRO A 366 13.96 4.28 -27.40
N ALA A 367 15.19 4.39 -27.89
CA ALA A 367 16.10 5.46 -27.50
C ALA A 367 15.54 6.85 -27.87
N MET A 368 16.04 7.89 -27.20
CA MET A 368 15.55 9.27 -27.37
C MET A 368 15.59 9.75 -28.83
N ASP A 369 16.57 9.32 -29.63
CA ASP A 369 16.74 9.74 -31.03
C ASP A 369 15.54 9.35 -31.92
N TYR A 370 14.77 8.34 -31.53
CA TYR A 370 13.59 7.89 -32.26
C TYR A 370 12.34 8.75 -32.01
N GLY A 371 12.33 9.61 -30.98
CA GLY A 371 11.14 10.41 -30.62
C GLY A 371 9.89 9.54 -30.39
N LEU A 372 8.82 9.82 -31.13
CA LEU A 372 7.60 8.99 -31.18
C LEU A 372 7.57 7.99 -32.36
N GLY A 373 8.67 7.91 -33.13
CA GLY A 373 8.79 7.00 -34.26
C GLY A 373 8.85 5.54 -33.85
N PHE A 374 8.62 4.65 -34.83
CA PHE A 374 8.74 3.22 -34.65
C PHE A 374 10.21 2.79 -34.85
N ALA A 375 10.84 2.32 -33.79
CA ALA A 375 12.22 1.80 -33.84
C ALA A 375 12.28 0.37 -34.39
N PRO A 376 13.46 -0.10 -34.84
CA PRO A 376 13.69 -1.51 -35.14
C PRO A 376 13.23 -2.43 -33.99
N TRP A 377 12.86 -3.67 -34.31
CA TRP A 377 12.21 -4.59 -33.38
C TRP A 377 12.92 -4.71 -32.02
N ARG A 378 14.24 -4.94 -32.04
CA ARG A 378 15.09 -5.11 -30.85
C ARG A 378 15.63 -3.81 -30.26
N GLU A 379 15.31 -2.67 -30.87
CA GLU A 379 15.71 -1.33 -30.41
C GLU A 379 14.53 -0.55 -29.82
N GLY A 380 13.49 -1.27 -29.38
CA GLY A 380 12.29 -0.69 -28.77
C GLY A 380 11.00 -0.85 -29.59
N GLY A 381 11.07 -1.35 -30.83
CA GLY A 381 9.88 -1.66 -31.63
C GLY A 381 8.98 -2.71 -30.98
N ALA A 382 9.56 -3.75 -30.38
CA ALA A 382 8.83 -4.76 -29.61
C ALA A 382 8.11 -4.16 -28.39
N TRP A 383 8.71 -3.16 -27.73
CA TRP A 383 8.10 -2.46 -26.60
C TRP A 383 6.85 -1.69 -27.01
N ILE A 384 6.89 -1.01 -28.16
CA ILE A 384 5.72 -0.28 -28.69
C ILE A 384 4.56 -1.26 -28.93
N VAL A 385 4.84 -2.40 -29.56
CA VAL A 385 3.82 -3.42 -29.87
C VAL A 385 3.28 -4.05 -28.58
N ALA A 386 4.16 -4.48 -27.67
CA ALA A 386 3.76 -5.06 -26.39
C ALA A 386 2.89 -4.11 -25.56
N THR A 387 3.30 -2.84 -25.45
CA THR A 387 2.56 -1.80 -24.72
C THR A 387 1.23 -1.47 -25.41
N GLY A 388 1.18 -1.48 -26.75
CA GLY A 388 -0.06 -1.34 -27.52
C GLY A 388 -1.07 -2.44 -27.20
N PHE A 389 -0.63 -3.70 -27.17
CA PHE A 389 -1.49 -4.82 -26.75
C PHE A 389 -1.90 -4.73 -25.28
N LEU A 390 -0.99 -4.30 -24.39
CA LEU A 390 -1.31 -4.09 -22.98
C LEU A 390 -2.40 -3.03 -22.80
N ASN A 391 -2.34 -1.92 -23.56
CA ASN A 391 -3.37 -0.88 -23.56
C ASN A 391 -4.75 -1.44 -23.96
N ILE A 392 -4.81 -2.29 -24.99
CA ILE A 392 -6.05 -2.96 -25.39
C ILE A 392 -6.54 -3.87 -24.27
N ALA A 393 -5.63 -4.64 -23.65
CA ALA A 393 -5.97 -5.58 -22.60
C ALA A 393 -6.61 -4.90 -21.39
N VAL A 394 -6.02 -3.81 -20.90
CA VAL A 394 -6.52 -3.11 -19.71
C VAL A 394 -7.83 -2.35 -19.97
N LEU A 395 -8.02 -1.79 -21.18
CA LEU A 395 -9.30 -1.17 -21.56
C LEU A 395 -10.42 -2.19 -21.71
N ALA A 396 -10.13 -3.34 -22.33
CA ALA A 396 -11.08 -4.45 -22.42
C ALA A 396 -11.42 -4.99 -21.02
N TRP A 397 -10.44 -5.06 -20.11
CA TRP A 397 -10.68 -5.45 -18.73
C TRP A 397 -11.58 -4.45 -17.98
N PHE A 398 -11.37 -3.15 -18.18
CA PHE A 398 -12.25 -2.12 -17.64
C PHE A 398 -13.70 -2.31 -18.12
N MET A 399 -13.89 -2.54 -19.42
CA MET A 399 -15.22 -2.83 -19.98
C MET A 399 -15.83 -4.10 -19.39
N ARG A 400 -15.03 -5.14 -19.13
CA ARG A 400 -15.49 -6.35 -18.43
C ARG A 400 -15.98 -6.02 -17.02
N VAL A 401 -15.20 -5.29 -16.21
CA VAL A 401 -15.57 -4.89 -14.85
C VAL A 401 -16.87 -4.08 -14.83
N TYR A 402 -16.99 -3.10 -15.74
CA TYR A 402 -18.16 -2.22 -15.86
C TYR A 402 -19.43 -2.97 -16.30
N THR A 403 -19.34 -3.73 -17.40
CA THR A 403 -20.50 -4.44 -17.95
C THR A 403 -20.99 -5.55 -17.03
N ARG A 404 -20.07 -6.25 -16.33
CA ARG A 404 -20.45 -7.25 -15.34
C ARG A 404 -21.17 -6.66 -14.15
N ALA A 405 -20.74 -5.51 -13.64
CA ALA A 405 -21.42 -4.87 -12.51
C ALA A 405 -22.86 -4.52 -12.88
N ARG A 406 -23.08 -3.97 -14.08
CA ARG A 406 -24.43 -3.68 -14.59
C ARG A 406 -25.27 -4.93 -14.80
N ALA A 407 -24.67 -6.01 -15.28
CA ALA A 407 -25.37 -7.28 -15.51
C ALA A 407 -25.84 -7.94 -14.20
N THR A 408 -25.11 -7.77 -13.10
CA THR A 408 -25.45 -8.32 -11.79
C THR A 408 -26.27 -7.36 -10.90
N GLY A 409 -26.67 -6.19 -11.43
CA GLY A 409 -27.44 -5.18 -10.68
C GLY A 409 -26.62 -4.36 -9.68
N LEU A 410 -25.30 -4.57 -9.61
CA LEU A 410 -24.38 -3.80 -8.78
C LEU A 410 -24.15 -2.38 -9.35
N GLY A 411 -23.78 -1.46 -8.46
CA GLY A 411 -23.20 -0.17 -8.85
C GLY A 411 -21.86 -0.34 -9.55
N THR A 412 -21.43 0.67 -10.29
CA THR A 412 -20.17 0.63 -11.08
C THR A 412 -18.99 1.28 -10.36
N HIS A 413 -19.00 1.34 -9.02
CA HIS A 413 -17.93 2.01 -8.26
C HIS A 413 -16.58 1.34 -8.47
N LEU A 414 -16.55 0.00 -8.65
CA LEU A 414 -15.31 -0.71 -8.92
C LEU A 414 -14.69 -0.33 -10.26
N ALA A 415 -15.51 -0.17 -11.30
CA ALA A 415 -15.03 0.28 -12.60
C ALA A 415 -14.39 1.68 -12.49
N TRP A 416 -15.02 2.60 -11.76
CA TRP A 416 -14.50 3.97 -11.58
C TRP A 416 -13.28 4.03 -10.67
N GLY A 417 -13.19 3.19 -9.64
CA GLY A 417 -11.97 3.02 -8.86
C GLY A 417 -10.82 2.49 -9.71
N PHE A 418 -11.09 1.50 -10.58
CA PHE A 418 -10.11 1.01 -11.54
C PHE A 418 -9.73 2.07 -12.60
N ALA A 419 -10.67 2.91 -13.03
CA ALA A 419 -10.38 4.01 -13.95
C ALA A 419 -9.38 5.02 -13.37
N ALA A 420 -9.40 5.27 -12.06
CA ALA A 420 -8.40 6.11 -11.40
C ALA A 420 -6.99 5.49 -11.50
N ALA A 421 -6.86 4.17 -11.33
CA ALA A 421 -5.60 3.47 -11.54
C ALA A 421 -5.17 3.47 -13.02
N LEU A 422 -6.12 3.31 -13.95
CA LEU A 422 -5.85 3.41 -15.39
C LEU A 422 -5.41 4.81 -15.81
N PHE A 423 -5.93 5.85 -15.18
CA PHE A 423 -5.46 7.22 -15.41
C PHE A 423 -3.96 7.32 -15.14
N LEU A 424 -3.47 6.87 -13.97
CA LEU A 424 -2.04 6.85 -13.69
C LEU A 424 -1.25 6.01 -14.72
N TYR A 425 -1.73 4.81 -15.04
CA TYR A 425 -1.11 3.95 -16.05
C TYR A 425 -0.97 4.65 -17.42
N PHE A 426 -2.03 5.27 -17.92
CA PHE A 426 -1.99 5.96 -19.21
C PHE A 426 -1.14 7.24 -19.17
N ILE A 427 -1.06 7.93 -18.03
CA ILE A 427 -0.10 9.03 -17.87
C ILE A 427 1.34 8.51 -18.05
N ILE A 428 1.70 7.41 -17.38
CA ILE A 428 3.06 6.84 -17.42
C ILE A 428 3.44 6.36 -18.83
N TYR A 429 2.59 5.54 -19.46
CA TYR A 429 2.98 4.78 -20.66
C TYR A 429 2.60 5.45 -21.99
N LEU A 430 1.69 6.43 -21.99
CA LEU A 430 1.13 6.97 -23.22
C LEU A 430 1.07 8.49 -23.24
N ILE A 431 0.26 9.09 -22.38
CA ILE A 431 -0.10 10.51 -22.45
C ILE A 431 1.13 11.40 -22.23
N ARG A 432 1.89 11.19 -21.15
CA ARG A 432 3.07 12.02 -20.87
C ARG A 432 4.19 11.81 -21.90
N PRO A 433 4.58 10.57 -22.27
CA PRO A 433 5.53 10.35 -23.36
C PRO A 433 5.14 11.05 -24.66
N VAL A 434 3.85 10.98 -25.06
CA VAL A 434 3.34 11.65 -26.27
C VAL A 434 3.41 13.17 -26.16
N LEU A 435 3.04 13.75 -25.02
CA LEU A 435 3.11 15.20 -24.81
C LEU A 435 4.54 15.74 -24.82
N ILE A 436 5.51 14.97 -24.30
CA ILE A 436 6.94 15.31 -24.38
C ILE A 436 7.50 15.04 -25.78
N GLY A 437 6.86 14.15 -26.56
CA GLY A 437 7.28 13.79 -27.90
C GLY A 437 8.33 12.68 -27.94
N ASN A 438 8.39 11.81 -26.92
CA ASN A 438 9.41 10.76 -26.85
C ASN A 438 8.99 9.51 -26.07
N TRP A 439 9.08 8.31 -26.69
CA TRP A 439 8.75 7.04 -26.04
C TRP A 439 9.71 6.66 -24.91
N ALA A 440 10.97 7.10 -24.95
CA ALA A 440 11.96 6.81 -23.92
C ALA A 440 11.61 7.37 -22.53
N GLN A 441 10.59 8.24 -22.45
CA GLN A 441 10.04 8.76 -21.20
C GLN A 441 9.23 7.74 -20.40
N ALA A 442 8.76 6.67 -21.04
CA ALA A 442 8.04 5.59 -20.37
C ALA A 442 9.03 4.57 -19.75
N PRO A 443 8.62 3.79 -18.74
CA PRO A 443 9.45 2.72 -18.19
C PRO A 443 9.57 1.55 -19.17
N GLY A 444 10.69 0.82 -19.07
CA GLY A 444 10.80 -0.52 -19.64
C GLY A 444 9.88 -1.51 -18.93
N GLN A 445 9.44 -2.54 -19.66
CA GLN A 445 8.68 -3.66 -19.12
C GLN A 445 9.67 -4.64 -18.47
N GLY A 446 9.69 -4.72 -17.14
CA GLY A 446 10.57 -5.60 -16.37
C GLY A 446 10.69 -5.11 -14.93
N PHE A 447 10.89 -6.02 -13.98
CA PHE A 447 10.88 -5.67 -12.54
C PHE A 447 11.93 -4.61 -12.21
N LYS A 448 13.20 -4.87 -12.54
CA LYS A 448 14.28 -3.90 -12.33
C LYS A 448 14.10 -2.63 -13.17
N ALA A 449 13.68 -2.75 -14.43
CA ALA A 449 13.53 -1.58 -15.31
C ALA A 449 12.49 -0.57 -14.81
N ILE A 450 11.37 -1.04 -14.24
CA ILE A 450 10.37 -0.15 -13.62
C ILE A 450 10.98 0.55 -12.41
N LEU A 451 11.72 -0.16 -11.55
CA LEU A 451 12.38 0.43 -10.38
C LEU A 451 13.42 1.47 -10.78
N ASP A 452 14.29 1.15 -11.73
CA ASP A 452 15.30 2.09 -12.25
C ASP A 452 14.64 3.35 -12.81
N TRP A 453 13.54 3.20 -13.56
CA TRP A 453 12.79 4.34 -14.11
C TRP A 453 12.27 5.27 -13.01
N THR A 454 11.76 4.74 -11.89
CA THR A 454 11.27 5.60 -10.79
C THR A 454 12.38 6.49 -10.23
N ASN A 455 13.59 5.96 -10.06
CA ASN A 455 14.74 6.73 -9.61
C ASN A 455 15.20 7.74 -10.68
N ASN A 456 15.35 7.28 -11.93
CA ASN A 456 15.84 8.11 -13.04
C ASN A 456 14.93 9.31 -13.30
N VAL A 457 13.61 9.12 -13.31
CA VAL A 457 12.64 10.21 -13.47
C VAL A 457 12.71 11.17 -12.28
N SER A 458 12.90 10.68 -11.06
CA SER A 458 13.06 11.53 -9.88
C SER A 458 14.28 12.44 -9.98
N VAL A 459 15.42 11.89 -10.39
CA VAL A 459 16.66 12.65 -10.62
C VAL A 459 16.50 13.63 -11.78
N GLN A 460 15.91 13.19 -12.89
CA GLN A 460 15.78 13.98 -14.12
C GLN A 460 14.98 15.28 -13.92
N TYR A 461 13.93 15.26 -13.09
CA TYR A 461 13.06 16.43 -12.88
C TYR A 461 13.21 17.04 -11.48
N GLY A 462 14.40 16.92 -10.88
CA GLY A 462 14.75 17.69 -9.69
C GLY A 462 14.05 17.23 -8.41
N ASN A 463 14.18 15.95 -8.07
CA ASN A 463 13.73 15.32 -6.82
C ASN A 463 12.21 15.39 -6.57
N PHE A 464 11.52 14.27 -6.82
CA PHE A 464 10.07 14.17 -6.67
C PHE A 464 9.57 14.34 -5.23
N TYR A 465 10.44 14.29 -4.21
CA TYR A 465 10.03 14.61 -2.84
C TYR A 465 9.58 16.06 -2.69
N TYR A 466 9.92 16.96 -3.62
CA TYR A 466 9.45 18.34 -3.66
C TYR A 466 8.19 18.54 -4.52
N ASN A 467 7.74 17.51 -5.23
CA ASN A 467 6.49 17.55 -5.99
C ASN A 467 5.30 17.42 -5.01
N PRO A 468 4.43 18.44 -4.89
CA PRO A 468 3.33 18.42 -3.92
C PRO A 468 2.31 17.31 -4.22
N PHE A 469 2.13 16.94 -5.49
CA PHE A 469 1.23 15.85 -5.87
C PHE A 469 1.82 14.48 -5.53
N HIS A 470 3.15 14.34 -5.55
CA HIS A 470 3.81 13.15 -5.04
C HIS A 470 3.64 13.03 -3.52
N MET A 471 3.79 14.13 -2.76
CA MET A 471 3.50 14.15 -1.32
C MET A 471 2.04 13.77 -1.03
N LEU A 472 1.08 14.31 -1.79
CA LEU A 472 -0.34 13.97 -1.67
C LEU A 472 -0.59 12.49 -2.00
N SER A 473 0.04 11.96 -3.05
CA SER A 473 -0.06 10.53 -3.40
C SER A 473 0.48 9.65 -2.28
N ILE A 474 1.59 10.02 -1.64
CA ILE A 474 2.12 9.31 -0.46
C ILE A 474 1.12 9.39 0.69
N PHE A 475 0.57 10.57 0.98
CA PHE A 475 -0.43 10.75 2.03
C PHE A 475 -1.64 9.83 1.82
N PHE A 476 -2.17 9.76 0.60
CA PHE A 476 -3.30 8.89 0.29
C PHE A 476 -2.93 7.40 0.28
N LEU A 477 -1.70 7.03 -0.12
CA LEU A 477 -1.22 5.65 -0.07
C LEU A 477 -1.08 5.14 1.37
N LEU A 478 -0.39 5.91 2.22
CA LEU A 478 -0.22 5.60 3.64
C LEU A 478 -1.57 5.66 4.37
N GLY A 479 -2.40 6.65 4.05
CA GLY A 479 -3.77 6.76 4.56
C GLY A 479 -4.65 5.58 4.13
N SER A 480 -4.48 5.08 2.90
CA SER A 480 -5.20 3.89 2.42
C SER A 480 -4.78 2.64 3.19
N THR A 481 -3.48 2.48 3.44
CA THR A 481 -2.95 1.38 4.26
C THR A 481 -3.49 1.45 5.68
N LEU A 482 -3.50 2.65 6.28
CA LEU A 482 -4.06 2.89 7.61
C LEU A 482 -5.56 2.55 7.64
N LEU A 483 -6.35 3.08 6.69
CA LEU A 483 -7.79 2.82 6.63
C LEU A 483 -8.07 1.33 6.42
N LEU A 484 -7.32 0.64 5.57
CA LEU A 484 -7.46 -0.81 5.37
C LEU A 484 -7.22 -1.57 6.67
N ALA A 485 -6.09 -1.32 7.32
CA ALA A 485 -5.71 -2.01 8.55
C ALA A 485 -6.73 -1.76 9.67
N MET A 486 -7.14 -0.50 9.85
CA MET A 486 -8.08 -0.09 10.90
C MET A 486 -9.49 -0.59 10.63
N HIS A 487 -9.96 -0.54 9.38
CA HIS A 487 -11.26 -1.08 8.97
C HIS A 487 -11.30 -2.61 9.16
N GLY A 488 -10.30 -3.31 8.62
CA GLY A 488 -10.12 -4.75 8.80
C GLY A 488 -10.10 -5.15 10.26
N ALA A 489 -9.27 -4.49 11.07
CA ALA A 489 -9.19 -4.73 12.50
C ALA A 489 -10.51 -4.46 13.21
N THR A 490 -11.23 -3.38 12.87
CA THR A 490 -12.51 -3.04 13.50
C THR A 490 -13.57 -4.11 13.26
N ILE A 491 -13.70 -4.57 12.01
CA ILE A 491 -14.67 -5.60 11.65
C ILE A 491 -14.29 -6.94 12.27
N VAL A 492 -13.02 -7.34 12.24
CA VAL A 492 -12.56 -8.56 12.93
C VAL A 492 -12.84 -8.47 14.43
N SER A 493 -12.56 -7.32 15.06
CA SER A 493 -12.77 -7.09 16.49
C SER A 493 -14.22 -7.15 16.96
N THR A 494 -15.15 -6.92 16.04
CA THR A 494 -16.60 -6.94 16.30
C THR A 494 -17.31 -8.12 15.62
N SER A 495 -16.56 -9.02 14.98
CA SER A 495 -17.11 -10.09 14.13
C SER A 495 -18.02 -11.06 14.89
N GLN A 496 -17.77 -11.30 16.18
CA GLN A 496 -18.64 -12.09 17.06
C GLN A 496 -20.06 -11.51 17.20
N TYR A 497 -20.24 -10.22 16.91
CA TYR A 497 -21.52 -9.52 16.90
C TYR A 497 -22.14 -9.41 15.49
N GLY A 498 -21.54 -10.05 14.48
CA GLY A 498 -22.07 -10.10 13.12
C GLY A 498 -21.74 -8.90 12.23
N SER A 499 -20.85 -7.99 12.66
CA SER A 499 -20.47 -6.77 11.92
C SER A 499 -19.81 -7.02 10.56
N HIS A 500 -19.32 -8.23 10.33
CA HIS A 500 -18.72 -8.63 9.05
C HIS A 500 -19.73 -8.72 7.91
N ARG A 501 -21.04 -8.64 8.19
CA ARG A 501 -22.13 -8.61 7.20
C ARG A 501 -22.43 -7.18 6.80
N GLU A 502 -21.46 -6.52 6.18
CA GLU A 502 -21.44 -5.07 5.98
C GLU A 502 -22.60 -4.57 5.11
N ILE A 503 -23.03 -5.38 4.14
CA ILE A 503 -24.19 -5.06 3.30
C ILE A 503 -25.47 -4.97 4.14
N GLU A 504 -25.67 -5.91 5.07
CA GLU A 504 -26.83 -5.92 5.97
C GLU A 504 -26.75 -4.76 6.97
N GLU A 505 -25.56 -4.56 7.56
CA GLU A 505 -25.28 -3.51 8.54
C GLU A 505 -25.42 -2.10 7.96
N MET A 506 -25.19 -1.91 6.67
CA MET A 506 -25.44 -0.64 5.98
C MET A 506 -26.94 -0.30 5.89
N MET A 507 -27.82 -1.31 5.90
CA MET A 507 -29.26 -1.11 5.87
C MET A 507 -29.83 -0.91 7.27
N THR A 508 -29.37 -1.73 8.23
CA THR A 508 -29.79 -1.66 9.63
C THR A 508 -28.59 -1.99 10.52
N GLU A 509 -28.08 -1.00 11.25
CA GLU A 509 -26.89 -1.16 12.09
C GLU A 509 -27.20 -2.00 13.34
N GLY A 510 -26.49 -3.12 13.47
CA GLY A 510 -26.50 -4.01 14.62
C GLY A 510 -25.52 -3.60 15.72
N SER A 511 -25.43 -4.43 16.76
CA SER A 511 -24.60 -4.15 17.93
C SER A 511 -23.10 -4.11 17.61
N GLY A 512 -22.64 -4.88 16.63
CA GLY A 512 -21.26 -4.85 16.16
C GLY A 512 -20.87 -3.48 15.59
N THR A 513 -21.67 -2.93 14.68
CA THR A 513 -21.45 -1.60 14.11
C THR A 513 -21.56 -0.50 15.15
N GLN A 514 -22.51 -0.58 16.08
CA GLN A 514 -22.64 0.39 17.17
C GLN A 514 -21.41 0.41 18.09
N ARG A 515 -20.84 -0.75 18.42
CA ARG A 515 -19.58 -0.86 19.18
C ARG A 515 -18.40 -0.27 18.41
N ALA A 516 -18.28 -0.57 17.11
CA ALA A 516 -17.27 0.01 16.24
C ALA A 516 -17.36 1.56 16.20
N GLN A 517 -18.57 2.11 16.07
CA GLN A 517 -18.80 3.55 16.09
C GLN A 517 -18.42 4.18 17.43
N LEU A 518 -18.80 3.55 18.55
CA LEU A 518 -18.43 4.01 19.88
C LEU A 518 -16.92 3.95 20.10
N PHE A 519 -16.25 2.90 19.63
CA PHE A 519 -14.78 2.78 19.70
C PHE A 519 -14.11 3.99 19.07
N TRP A 520 -14.46 4.32 17.83
CA TRP A 520 -13.86 5.44 17.11
C TRP A 520 -14.28 6.78 17.69
N ARG A 521 -15.55 6.94 18.08
CA ARG A 521 -16.01 8.16 18.75
C ARG A 521 -15.23 8.42 20.03
N TRP A 522 -15.04 7.39 20.85
CA TRP A 522 -14.29 7.49 22.10
C TRP A 522 -12.80 7.72 21.84
N THR A 523 -12.25 7.15 20.77
CA THR A 523 -10.82 7.28 20.44
C THR A 523 -10.46 8.66 19.88
N GLN A 524 -11.15 9.12 18.83
CA GLN A 524 -10.79 10.31 18.04
C GLN A 524 -11.88 11.38 17.99
N GLY A 525 -12.96 11.26 18.78
CA GLY A 525 -13.99 12.29 18.95
C GLY A 525 -15.08 12.30 17.87
N PHE A 526 -14.90 11.57 16.78
CA PHE A 526 -15.89 11.38 15.74
C PHE A 526 -15.92 9.92 15.28
N MET A 527 -16.99 9.57 14.57
CA MET A 527 -17.21 8.25 14.01
C MET A 527 -17.87 8.38 12.64
N VAL A 528 -17.90 7.28 11.91
CA VAL A 528 -18.55 7.14 10.62
C VAL A 528 -19.54 5.98 10.67
N ASN A 529 -20.59 6.03 9.86
CA ASN A 529 -21.52 4.92 9.71
C ASN A 529 -20.99 3.85 8.74
N SER A 530 -21.67 2.70 8.69
CA SER A 530 -21.29 1.55 7.84
C SER A 530 -21.10 1.93 6.37
N ARG A 531 -21.92 2.85 5.84
CA ARG A 531 -21.76 3.32 4.45
C ARG A 531 -20.58 4.27 4.26
N THR A 532 -20.42 5.22 5.16
CA THR A 532 -19.52 6.37 4.98
C THR A 532 -18.07 5.93 5.05
N ILE A 533 -17.71 4.95 5.88
CA ILE A 533 -16.34 4.43 5.90
C ILE A 533 -15.90 3.92 4.52
N HIS A 534 -16.78 3.26 3.78
CA HIS A 534 -16.48 2.77 2.43
C HIS A 534 -16.34 3.91 1.40
N ILE A 535 -17.02 5.05 1.60
CA ILE A 535 -16.80 6.27 0.80
C ILE A 535 -15.37 6.79 1.00
N TRP A 536 -14.88 6.81 2.25
CA TRP A 536 -13.51 7.22 2.55
C TRP A 536 -12.50 6.25 1.92
N CYS A 537 -12.72 4.94 2.07
CA CYS A 537 -11.88 3.90 1.48
C CYS A 537 -11.74 4.09 -0.04
N TRP A 538 -12.86 4.32 -0.73
CA TRP A 538 -12.88 4.51 -2.18
C TRP A 538 -12.12 5.77 -2.61
N TRP A 539 -12.35 6.90 -1.94
CA TRP A 539 -11.69 8.16 -2.29
C TRP A 539 -10.20 8.16 -1.97
N PHE A 540 -9.77 7.63 -0.82
CA PHE A 540 -8.35 7.55 -0.48
C PHE A 540 -7.59 6.70 -1.50
N ALA A 541 -8.16 5.56 -1.91
CA ALA A 541 -7.53 4.73 -2.91
C ALA A 541 -7.50 5.40 -4.30
N ALA A 542 -8.61 6.02 -4.73
CA ALA A 542 -8.67 6.70 -6.02
C ALA A 542 -7.73 7.92 -6.08
N LEU A 543 -7.68 8.72 -5.01
CA LEU A 543 -6.84 9.92 -4.92
C LEU A 543 -5.35 9.59 -4.91
N THR A 544 -4.96 8.41 -4.45
CA THR A 544 -3.58 7.91 -4.59
C THR A 544 -3.17 7.93 -6.07
N ALA A 545 -3.96 7.32 -6.95
CA ALA A 545 -3.63 7.24 -8.38
C ALA A 545 -3.84 8.59 -9.11
N ILE A 546 -4.90 9.33 -8.77
CA ILE A 546 -5.20 10.63 -9.42
C ILE A 546 -4.10 11.64 -9.13
N THR A 547 -3.70 11.80 -7.86
CA THR A 547 -2.65 12.77 -7.51
C THR A 547 -1.30 12.35 -8.08
N GLY A 548 -0.94 11.06 -8.02
CA GLY A 548 0.27 10.55 -8.67
C GLY A 548 0.29 10.85 -10.19
N GLY A 549 -0.84 10.64 -10.88
CA GLY A 549 -0.96 10.92 -12.31
C GLY A 549 -0.83 12.40 -12.65
N ILE A 550 -1.45 13.29 -11.86
CA ILE A 550 -1.32 14.74 -12.04
C ILE A 550 0.13 15.19 -11.82
N GLY A 551 0.77 14.73 -10.74
CA GLY A 551 2.14 15.07 -10.41
C GLY A 551 3.13 14.66 -11.50
N LEU A 552 2.97 13.45 -12.02
CA LEU A 552 3.81 12.95 -13.11
C LEU A 552 3.54 13.68 -14.43
N LEU A 553 2.28 13.94 -14.76
CA LEU A 553 1.90 14.66 -15.99
C LEU A 553 2.58 16.04 -16.07
N LEU A 554 2.60 16.79 -14.96
CA LEU A 554 3.23 18.12 -14.89
C LEU A 554 4.76 18.06 -14.97
N SER A 555 5.36 16.94 -14.55
CA SER A 555 6.81 16.74 -14.53
C SER A 555 7.33 16.58 -15.96
N GLY A 556 8.17 17.50 -16.42
CA GLY A 556 8.75 17.53 -17.77
C GLY A 556 7.83 18.09 -18.86
N THR A 557 6.60 18.49 -18.54
CA THR A 557 5.72 19.23 -19.46
C THR A 557 5.58 20.70 -19.05
N VAL A 558 5.35 20.94 -17.75
CA VAL A 558 5.17 22.28 -17.18
C VAL A 558 6.31 22.62 -16.21
N ILE A 559 6.74 21.65 -15.40
CA ILE A 559 7.78 21.83 -14.38
C ILE A 559 8.95 20.91 -14.71
N PHE A 560 10.13 21.50 -14.87
CA PHE A 560 11.35 20.78 -15.28
C PHE A 560 12.31 20.50 -14.11
N ASP A 561 12.11 21.16 -12.97
CA ASP A 561 12.89 20.94 -11.74
C ASP A 561 12.01 21.26 -10.52
N TRP A 562 11.61 20.23 -9.78
CA TRP A 562 10.75 20.37 -8.59
C TRP A 562 11.45 21.00 -7.40
N TYR A 563 12.76 20.79 -7.25
CA TYR A 563 13.55 21.40 -6.19
C TYR A 563 13.67 22.91 -6.40
N GLN A 564 13.98 23.36 -7.62
CA GLN A 564 14.00 24.79 -7.93
C GLN A 564 12.61 25.43 -7.74
N TRP A 565 11.55 24.75 -8.16
CA TRP A 565 10.19 25.21 -7.90
C TRP A 565 9.92 25.36 -6.40
N ALA A 566 10.32 24.39 -5.58
CA ALA A 566 10.17 24.42 -4.14
C ALA A 566 11.01 25.54 -3.47
N GLN A 567 12.19 25.86 -4.01
CA GLN A 567 12.98 27.00 -3.55
C GLN A 567 12.25 28.32 -3.78
N GLN A 568 11.64 28.50 -4.96
CA GLN A 568 10.92 29.73 -5.31
C GLN A 568 9.73 30.02 -4.38
N ILE A 569 9.07 28.97 -3.89
CA ILE A 569 7.94 29.10 -2.95
C ILE A 569 8.36 28.92 -1.48
N MET A 570 9.66 28.85 -1.19
CA MET A 570 10.24 28.80 0.15
C MET A 570 9.75 27.62 1.02
N ILE A 571 9.60 26.43 0.43
CA ILE A 571 9.28 25.19 1.17
C ILE A 571 10.49 24.27 1.39
N VAL A 572 11.64 24.61 0.80
CA VAL A 572 12.90 23.91 1.04
C VAL A 572 13.44 24.30 2.42
N ALA A 573 13.81 23.30 3.22
CA ALA A 573 14.47 23.54 4.50
C ALA A 573 15.78 24.30 4.28
N PRO A 574 16.10 25.33 5.08
CA PRO A 574 17.37 26.04 4.95
C PRO A 574 18.52 25.05 5.21
N ILE A 575 19.54 25.11 4.34
CA ILE A 575 20.79 24.40 4.58
C ILE A 575 21.45 25.11 5.75
N SER A 576 21.51 24.42 6.88
CA SER A 576 22.14 24.85 8.14
C SER A 576 23.65 24.69 8.07
#